data_AF-A0A812G969-F1
#
_entry.id   AF-A0A812G969-F1
#
_cell.length_a   1.000
_cell.length_b   1.000
_cell.length_c   1.000
_cell.angle_alpha   90.00
_cell.angle_beta   90.00
_cell.angle_gamma   90.00
#
_symmetry.space_group_name_H-M   'P 1'
#
loop_
_entity.id
_entity.type
_entity.pdbx_description
1 polymer ?
#
loop_
_entity_poly.entity_id
_entity_poly.type
_entity_poly.pdbx_seq_one_letter_code
_entity_poly.pdbx_strand_id
1 'polypeptide(L)'
;MKPFAAVHEMQVTSRNVSDSATEAALASQTANEELSNTNVILEQTVAAIRDLAGEIESASQVINTLDNDVSNIASVLDVIRGIAEQTNLLALNAAIEAARAGEQGRGFAVVADEVRSLASRTQKSTGEIQAMIEKLQAGAAQAVEVMQGSKTSSEDTIQSAGLATESLAEILNAIARMNEMNTHIATAAGQQSSVSDEVNSNVQGIADSSTSIVDVVSQAQQSLSMLSEQTQQLDKQVSQFRV
;
A
#
# COMPACT_ATOMS: atom_id res chain seq x y z
N MET A 1 -40.31 -29.45 29.02
CA MET A 1 -39.03 -29.75 28.34
C MET A 1 -38.55 -28.66 27.39
N LYS A 2 -39.38 -28.12 26.47
CA LYS A 2 -38.95 -27.04 25.54
C LYS A 2 -38.30 -25.78 26.17
N PRO A 3 -38.75 -25.23 27.31
CA PRO A 3 -38.15 -24.01 27.86
C PRO A 3 -36.72 -24.22 28.41
N PHE A 4 -36.43 -25.38 29.01
CA PHE A 4 -35.06 -25.70 29.48
C PHE A 4 -34.07 -25.82 28.32
N ALA A 5 -34.48 -26.47 27.22
CA ALA A 5 -33.66 -26.56 26.02
C ALA A 5 -33.38 -25.17 25.43
N ALA A 6 -34.38 -24.29 25.37
CA ALA A 6 -34.23 -22.94 24.83
C ALA A 6 -33.29 -22.05 25.68
N VAL A 7 -33.38 -22.11 27.01
CA VAL A 7 -32.49 -21.34 27.89
C VAL A 7 -31.06 -21.87 27.83
N HIS A 8 -30.89 -23.19 27.82
CA HIS A 8 -29.58 -23.81 27.67
C HIS A 8 -28.93 -23.46 26.31
N GLU A 9 -29.70 -23.52 25.22
CA GLU A 9 -29.26 -23.14 23.89
C GLU A 9 -28.88 -21.65 23.81
N MET A 10 -29.62 -20.78 24.51
CA MET A 10 -29.29 -19.37 24.65
C MET A 10 -27.93 -19.16 25.35
N GLN A 11 -27.63 -19.93 26.41
CA GLN A 11 -26.34 -19.87 27.10
C GLN A 11 -25.17 -20.29 26.20
N VAL A 12 -25.34 -21.41 25.49
CA VAL A 12 -24.32 -21.89 24.55
C VAL A 12 -24.06 -20.86 23.46
N THR A 13 -25.13 -20.29 22.90
CA THR A 13 -25.03 -19.24 21.87
C THR A 13 -24.33 -18.00 22.42
N SER A 14 -24.66 -17.58 23.65
CA SER A 14 -24.02 -16.43 24.30
C SER A 14 -22.51 -16.62 24.48
N ARG A 15 -22.08 -17.81 24.92
CA ARG A 15 -20.65 -18.13 25.01
C ARG A 15 -19.98 -18.09 23.64
N ASN A 16 -20.57 -18.73 22.63
CA ASN A 16 -20.02 -18.75 21.28
C ASN A 16 -19.89 -17.33 20.69
N VAL A 17 -20.86 -16.44 20.94
CA VAL A 17 -20.80 -15.04 20.51
C VAL A 17 -19.68 -14.28 21.23
N SER A 18 -19.51 -14.49 22.54
CA SER A 18 -18.41 -13.89 23.32
C SER A 18 -17.04 -14.35 22.82
N ASP A 19 -16.89 -15.65 22.55
CA ASP A 19 -15.64 -16.22 22.03
C ASP A 19 -15.34 -15.67 20.63
N SER A 20 -16.35 -15.61 19.76
CA SER A 20 -16.22 -15.02 18.41
C SER A 20 -15.84 -13.54 18.46
N ALA A 21 -16.42 -12.77 19.39
CA ALA A 21 -16.07 -11.37 19.56
C ALA A 21 -14.62 -11.19 20.05
N THR A 22 -14.15 -12.08 20.92
CA THR A 22 -12.76 -12.08 21.40
C THR A 22 -11.78 -12.43 20.28
N GLU A 23 -12.10 -13.42 19.45
CA GLU A 23 -11.31 -13.78 18.27
C GLU A 23 -11.27 -12.63 17.25
N ALA A 24 -12.42 -11.98 17.00
CA ALA A 24 -12.48 -10.81 16.12
C ALA A 24 -11.68 -9.61 16.67
N ALA A 25 -11.62 -9.42 17.99
CA ALA A 25 -10.79 -8.40 18.62
C ALA A 25 -9.29 -8.68 18.43
N LEU A 26 -8.87 -9.95 18.59
CA LEU A 26 -7.50 -10.38 18.30
C LEU A 26 -7.12 -10.15 16.84
N ALA A 27 -7.99 -10.56 15.90
CA ALA A 27 -7.78 -10.32 14.47
C ALA A 27 -7.67 -8.82 14.14
N SER A 28 -8.49 -7.98 14.78
CA SER A 28 -8.41 -6.53 14.65
C SER A 28 -7.08 -5.97 15.19
N GLN A 29 -6.57 -6.50 16.30
CA GLN A 29 -5.26 -6.11 16.84
C GLN A 29 -4.12 -6.49 15.90
N THR A 30 -4.11 -7.71 15.36
CA THR A 30 -3.12 -8.13 14.37
C THR A 30 -3.16 -7.25 13.12
N ALA A 31 -4.36 -6.93 12.62
CA ALA A 31 -4.51 -6.01 11.48
C ALA A 31 -3.94 -4.62 11.78
N ASN A 32 -4.09 -4.11 13.01
CA ASN A 32 -3.51 -2.84 13.44
C ASN A 32 -1.96 -2.87 13.43
N GLU A 33 -1.36 -3.96 13.87
CA GLU A 33 0.10 -4.17 13.84
C GLU A 33 0.64 -4.22 12.40
N GLU A 34 -0.02 -4.97 11.52
CA GLU A 34 0.33 -5.07 10.10
C GLU A 34 0.22 -3.71 9.37
N LEU A 35 -0.81 -2.92 9.68
CA LEU A 35 -0.96 -1.57 9.11
C LEU A 35 0.11 -0.61 9.63
N SER A 36 0.49 -0.70 10.91
CA SER A 36 1.58 0.08 11.46
C SER A 36 2.90 -0.22 10.72
N ASN A 37 3.18 -1.51 10.47
CA ASN A 37 4.36 -1.91 9.69
C ASN A 37 4.27 -1.42 8.24
N THR A 38 3.09 -1.51 7.62
CA THR A 38 2.84 -1.01 6.27
C THR A 38 3.11 0.49 6.16
N ASN A 39 2.71 1.29 7.16
CA ASN A 39 3.02 2.71 7.21
C ASN A 39 4.53 2.98 7.25
N VAL A 40 5.29 2.21 8.05
CA VAL A 40 6.76 2.33 8.10
C VAL A 40 7.39 2.02 6.74
N ILE A 41 6.95 0.95 6.07
CA ILE A 41 7.43 0.58 4.73
C ILE A 41 7.11 1.68 3.71
N LEU A 42 5.93 2.28 3.80
CA LEU A 42 5.52 3.37 2.91
C LEU A 42 6.36 4.63 3.13
N GLU A 43 6.64 5.00 4.38
CA GLU A 43 7.56 6.11 4.70
C GLU A 43 8.97 5.87 4.16
N GLN A 44 9.50 4.67 4.31
CA GLN A 44 10.79 4.28 3.74
C GLN A 44 10.79 4.35 2.21
N THR A 45 9.69 3.93 1.58
CA THR A 45 9.52 4.00 0.12
C THR A 45 9.52 5.44 -0.36
N VAL A 46 8.79 6.34 0.32
CA VAL A 46 8.77 7.77 0.00
C VAL A 46 10.17 8.39 0.17
N ALA A 47 10.91 8.03 1.22
CA ALA A 47 12.28 8.49 1.42
C ALA A 47 13.20 8.04 0.26
N ALA A 48 13.15 6.76 -0.12
CA ALA A 48 13.95 6.23 -1.22
C ALA A 48 13.63 6.91 -2.57
N ILE A 49 12.36 7.23 -2.84
CA ILE A 49 11.97 7.96 -4.05
C ILE A 49 12.46 9.41 -4.04
N ARG A 50 12.46 10.07 -2.87
CA ARG A 50 13.04 11.42 -2.75
C ARG A 50 14.54 11.41 -3.00
N ASP A 51 15.25 10.42 -2.47
CA ASP A 51 16.69 10.26 -2.71
C ASP A 51 16.95 10.02 -4.21
N LEU A 52 16.17 9.14 -4.84
CA LEU A 52 16.23 8.90 -6.29
C LEU A 52 15.99 10.18 -7.10
N ALA A 53 15.00 11.00 -6.73
CA ALA A 53 14.75 12.28 -7.39
C ALA A 53 15.96 13.24 -7.26
N GLY A 54 16.64 13.23 -6.11
CA GLY A 54 17.89 13.97 -5.91
C GLY A 54 19.07 13.44 -6.75
N GLU A 55 19.19 12.13 -6.90
CA GLU A 55 20.18 11.50 -7.78
C GLU A 55 19.92 11.85 -9.25
N ILE A 56 18.66 11.83 -9.70
CA ILE A 56 18.25 12.23 -11.05
C ILE A 56 18.61 13.70 -11.32
N GLU A 57 18.34 14.59 -10.36
CA GLU A 57 18.70 16.00 -10.47
C GLU A 57 20.23 16.19 -10.59
N SER A 58 21.00 15.46 -9.78
CA SER A 58 22.46 15.49 -9.84
C SER A 58 22.99 14.97 -11.18
N ALA A 59 22.41 13.89 -11.69
CA ALA A 59 22.76 13.34 -13.00
C ALA A 59 22.43 14.31 -14.14
N SER A 60 21.29 15.02 -14.05
CA SER A 60 20.90 16.06 -15.01
C SER A 60 21.92 17.21 -15.04
N GLN A 61 22.44 17.64 -13.88
CA GLN A 61 23.49 18.66 -13.82
C GLN A 61 24.80 18.21 -14.48
N VAL A 62 25.20 16.95 -14.28
CA VAL A 62 26.39 16.38 -14.93
C VAL A 62 26.22 16.34 -16.45
N ILE A 63 25.05 15.93 -16.95
CA ILE A 63 24.79 15.90 -18.39
C ILE A 63 24.72 17.31 -18.99
N ASN A 64 24.13 18.28 -18.28
CA ASN A 64 24.16 19.68 -18.73
C ASN A 64 25.60 20.23 -18.80
N THR A 65 26.47 19.83 -17.87
CA THR A 65 27.89 20.20 -17.93
C THR A 65 28.56 19.57 -19.15
N LEU A 66 28.28 18.29 -19.41
CA LEU A 66 28.77 17.59 -20.60
C LEU A 66 28.31 18.26 -21.91
N ASP A 67 27.05 18.68 -22.00
CA ASP A 67 26.52 19.37 -23.17
C ASP A 67 27.25 20.70 -23.44
N ASN A 68 27.52 21.47 -22.38
CA ASN A 68 28.31 22.70 -22.46
C ASN A 68 29.75 22.43 -22.91
N ASP A 69 30.41 21.42 -22.36
CA ASP A 69 31.77 21.03 -22.75
C ASP A 69 31.83 20.59 -24.23
N VAL A 70 30.85 19.82 -24.67
CA VAL A 70 30.73 19.38 -26.07
C VAL A 70 30.50 20.57 -27.01
N SER A 71 29.69 21.55 -26.60
CA SER A 71 29.49 22.80 -27.34
C SER A 71 30.78 23.62 -27.47
N ASN A 72 31.58 23.69 -26.40
CA ASN A 72 32.91 24.33 -26.45
C ASN A 72 33.86 23.61 -27.42
N ILE A 73 33.85 22.28 -27.45
CA ILE A 73 34.67 21.49 -28.39
C ILE A 73 34.23 21.77 -29.84
N ALA A 74 32.93 21.86 -30.12
CA ALA A 74 32.42 22.23 -31.45
C ALA A 74 32.98 23.58 -31.91
N SER A 75 32.96 24.59 -31.03
CA SER A 75 33.51 25.92 -31.35
C SER A 75 35.02 25.88 -31.68
N VAL A 76 35.80 25.08 -30.93
CA VAL A 76 37.23 24.90 -31.21
C VAL A 76 37.45 24.19 -32.55
N LEU A 77 36.63 23.19 -32.89
CA LEU A 77 36.72 22.49 -34.17
C LEU A 77 36.40 23.39 -35.36
N ASP A 78 35.44 24.31 -35.23
CA ASP A 78 35.16 25.31 -36.27
C ASP A 78 36.39 26.20 -36.54
N VAL A 79 37.13 26.58 -35.50
CA VAL A 79 38.40 27.31 -35.65
C VAL A 79 39.45 26.45 -36.35
N ILE A 80 39.63 25.18 -35.98
CA ILE A 80 40.58 24.27 -36.62
C ILE A 80 40.22 24.06 -38.10
N ARG A 81 38.94 23.90 -38.41
CA ARG A 81 38.45 23.75 -39.79
C ARG A 81 38.76 25.00 -40.61
N GLY A 82 38.55 26.18 -40.03
CA GLY A 82 38.93 27.46 -40.63
C GLY A 82 40.45 27.59 -40.86
N ILE A 83 41.28 27.18 -39.90
CA ILE A 83 42.75 27.16 -40.05
C ILE A 83 43.16 26.20 -41.17
N ALA A 84 42.56 25.01 -41.23
CA ALA A 84 42.85 24.02 -42.27
C ALA A 84 42.46 24.55 -43.66
N GLU A 85 41.33 25.25 -43.78
CA GLU A 85 40.92 25.91 -45.02
C GLU A 85 41.88 27.01 -45.47
N GLN A 86 42.29 27.88 -44.54
CA GLN A 86 43.30 28.91 -44.80
C GLN A 86 44.65 28.31 -45.19
N THR A 87 45.07 27.23 -44.51
CA THR A 87 46.31 26.52 -44.82
C THR A 87 46.26 25.89 -46.20
N ASN A 88 45.11 25.32 -46.59
CA ASN A 88 44.88 24.77 -47.91
C ASN A 88 44.97 25.86 -49.01
N LEU A 89 44.39 27.04 -48.77
CA LEU A 89 44.48 28.19 -49.67
C LEU A 89 45.91 28.75 -49.77
N LEU A 90 46.62 28.85 -48.65
CA LEU A 90 48.03 29.28 -48.61
C LEU A 90 48.93 28.32 -49.39
N ALA A 91 48.75 27.01 -49.20
CA ALA A 91 49.48 25.96 -49.90
C ALA A 91 49.21 26.00 -51.41
N LEU A 92 47.96 26.24 -51.82
CA LEU A 92 47.60 26.41 -53.22
C LEU A 92 48.33 27.61 -53.85
N ASN A 93 48.35 28.75 -53.18
CA ASN A 93 49.05 29.94 -53.65
C ASN A 93 50.57 29.69 -53.76
N ALA A 94 51.15 28.97 -52.79
CA ALA A 94 52.57 28.59 -52.83
C ALA A 94 52.89 27.63 -53.98
N ALA A 95 52.01 26.66 -54.27
CA ALA A 95 52.15 25.75 -55.40
C ALA A 95 52.10 26.49 -56.75
N ILE A 96 51.21 27.47 -56.88
CA ILE A 96 51.10 28.33 -58.07
C ILE A 96 52.40 29.13 -58.27
N GLU A 97 52.92 29.77 -57.22
CA GLU A 97 54.14 30.57 -57.32
C GLU A 97 55.39 29.70 -57.56
N ALA A 98 55.44 28.50 -56.97
CA ALA A 98 56.50 27.52 -57.23
C ALA A 98 56.50 27.05 -58.70
N ALA A 99 55.31 26.82 -59.29
CA ALA A 99 55.20 26.51 -60.72
C ALA A 99 55.67 27.68 -61.59
N ARG A 100 55.43 28.92 -61.15
CA ARG A 100 55.87 30.14 -61.84
C ARG A 100 57.39 30.34 -61.84
N ALA A 101 58.07 29.87 -60.81
CA ALA A 101 59.54 29.90 -60.69
C ALA A 101 60.26 28.80 -61.54
N GLY A 102 59.51 27.91 -62.20
CA GLY A 102 60.07 26.88 -63.09
C GLY A 102 60.94 25.85 -62.35
N GLU A 103 62.11 25.50 -62.93
CA GLU A 103 63.02 24.49 -62.36
C GLU A 103 63.52 24.86 -60.94
N GLN A 104 63.67 26.15 -60.62
CA GLN A 104 64.11 26.61 -59.30
C GLN A 104 63.04 26.42 -58.21
N GLY A 105 61.77 26.28 -58.60
CA GLY A 105 60.63 26.12 -57.70
C GLY A 105 60.24 24.67 -57.40
N ARG A 106 60.86 23.66 -58.02
CA ARG A 106 60.43 22.25 -57.90
C ARG A 106 60.42 21.74 -56.46
N GLY A 107 61.42 22.10 -55.65
CA GLY A 107 61.46 21.72 -54.24
C GLY A 107 60.31 22.33 -53.42
N PHE A 108 59.98 23.60 -53.69
CA PHE A 108 58.87 24.30 -53.04
C PHE A 108 57.50 23.76 -53.48
N ALA A 109 57.35 23.34 -54.74
CA ALA A 109 56.11 22.75 -55.24
C ALA A 109 55.75 21.45 -54.50
N VAL A 110 56.74 20.57 -54.25
CA VAL A 110 56.52 19.32 -53.51
C VAL A 110 56.10 19.59 -52.07
N VAL A 111 56.72 20.58 -51.40
CA VAL A 111 56.33 20.97 -50.04
C VAL A 111 54.92 21.56 -50.02
N ALA A 112 54.57 22.40 -51.00
CA ALA A 112 53.24 22.99 -51.10
C ALA A 112 52.14 21.93 -51.30
N ASP A 113 52.37 20.91 -52.14
CA ASP A 113 51.42 19.81 -52.32
C ASP A 113 51.27 18.95 -51.05
N GLU A 114 52.34 18.69 -50.31
CA GLU A 114 52.29 17.96 -49.05
C GLU A 114 51.51 18.75 -47.97
N VAL A 115 51.74 20.06 -47.86
CA VAL A 115 50.98 20.93 -46.95
C VAL A 115 49.50 20.95 -47.34
N ARG A 116 49.18 20.98 -48.64
CA ARG A 116 47.80 20.94 -49.14
C ARG A 116 47.12 19.61 -48.80
N SER A 117 47.82 18.49 -48.98
CA SER A 117 47.36 17.16 -48.59
C SER A 117 47.07 17.08 -47.10
N LEU A 118 47.97 17.61 -46.26
CA LEU A 118 47.81 17.64 -44.81
C LEU A 118 46.62 18.49 -44.38
N ALA A 119 46.43 19.67 -44.99
CA ALA A 119 45.29 20.54 -44.75
C ALA A 119 43.94 19.88 -45.11
N SER A 120 43.89 19.19 -46.24
CA SER A 120 42.72 18.40 -46.67
C SER A 120 42.40 17.26 -45.71
N ARG A 121 43.42 16.53 -45.23
CA ARG A 121 43.26 15.48 -44.21
C ARG A 121 42.74 16.05 -42.90
N THR A 122 43.26 17.20 -42.45
CA THR A 122 42.77 17.90 -41.25
C THR A 122 41.30 18.27 -41.39
N GLN A 123 40.89 18.87 -42.52
CA GLN A 123 39.47 19.20 -42.76
C GLN A 123 38.57 17.95 -42.67
N LYS A 124 38.98 16.85 -43.32
CA LYS A 124 38.23 15.60 -43.29
C LYS A 124 38.06 15.08 -41.85
N SER A 125 39.15 15.02 -41.08
CA SER A 125 39.10 14.59 -39.69
C SER A 125 38.26 15.52 -38.80
N THR A 126 38.34 16.84 -38.99
CA THR A 126 37.46 17.77 -38.25
C THR A 126 35.99 17.57 -38.57
N GLY A 127 35.64 17.24 -39.83
CA GLY A 127 34.26 16.91 -40.21
C GLY A 127 33.76 15.60 -39.59
N GLU A 128 34.62 14.57 -39.52
CA GLU A 128 34.29 13.32 -38.82
C GLU A 128 34.07 13.55 -37.31
N ILE A 129 34.90 14.38 -36.67
CA ILE A 129 34.73 14.74 -35.25
C ILE A 129 33.46 15.56 -35.02
N GLN A 130 33.16 16.52 -35.91
CA GLN A 130 31.92 17.30 -35.84
C GLN A 130 30.68 16.40 -35.84
N ALA A 131 30.62 15.41 -36.73
CA ALA A 131 29.52 14.46 -36.77
C ALA A 131 29.39 13.60 -35.48
N MET A 132 30.51 13.31 -34.81
CA MET A 132 30.49 12.63 -33.50
C MET A 132 29.96 13.55 -32.39
N ILE A 133 30.31 14.84 -32.43
CA ILE A 133 29.81 15.85 -31.49
C ILE A 133 28.31 16.06 -31.63
N GLU A 134 27.79 16.18 -32.84
CA GLU A 134 26.34 16.32 -33.06
C GLU A 134 25.56 15.14 -32.48
N LYS A 135 26.10 13.92 -32.60
CA LYS A 135 25.52 12.73 -31.96
C LYS A 135 25.59 12.78 -30.43
N LEU A 136 26.69 13.27 -29.87
CA LEU A 136 26.85 13.43 -28.42
C LEU A 136 25.85 14.46 -27.86
N GLN A 137 25.69 15.61 -28.52
CA GLN A 137 24.71 16.64 -28.13
C GLN A 137 23.28 16.10 -28.19
N ALA A 138 22.92 15.40 -29.28
CA ALA A 138 21.61 14.78 -29.38
C ALA A 138 21.37 13.74 -28.26
N GLY A 139 22.38 12.93 -27.94
CA GLY A 139 22.32 11.97 -26.85
C GLY A 139 22.20 12.62 -25.46
N ALA A 140 22.93 13.72 -25.23
CA ALA A 140 22.84 14.49 -23.99
C ALA A 140 21.45 15.10 -23.81
N ALA A 141 20.90 15.73 -24.86
CA ALA A 141 19.55 16.31 -24.84
C ALA A 141 18.47 15.24 -24.55
N GLN A 142 18.57 14.08 -25.20
CA GLN A 142 17.66 12.95 -24.95
C GLN A 142 17.75 12.44 -23.50
N ALA A 143 18.97 12.37 -22.95
CA ALA A 143 19.15 11.94 -21.56
C ALA A 143 18.53 12.93 -20.56
N VAL A 144 18.66 14.25 -20.80
CA VAL A 144 17.99 15.28 -20.00
C VAL A 144 16.47 15.15 -20.05
N GLU A 145 15.89 14.89 -21.23
CA GLU A 145 14.45 14.67 -21.39
C GLU A 145 13.95 13.47 -20.57
N VAL A 146 14.66 12.34 -20.64
CA VAL A 146 14.34 11.13 -19.86
C VAL A 146 14.48 11.37 -18.36
N MET A 147 15.51 12.10 -17.93
CA MET A 147 15.70 12.48 -16.53
C MET A 147 14.57 13.37 -16.03
N GLN A 148 14.14 14.35 -16.83
CA GLN A 148 13.01 15.21 -16.47
C GLN A 148 11.70 14.42 -16.35
N GLY A 149 11.43 13.48 -17.27
CA GLY A 149 10.29 12.57 -17.16
C GLY A 149 10.37 11.69 -15.91
N SER A 150 11.56 11.20 -15.57
CA SER A 150 11.80 10.37 -14.37
C SER A 150 11.58 11.16 -13.07
N LYS A 151 11.94 12.45 -13.06
CA LYS A 151 11.66 13.37 -11.95
C LYS A 151 10.16 13.55 -11.74
N THR A 152 9.40 13.85 -12.79
CA THR A 152 7.93 13.97 -12.72
C THR A 152 7.28 12.67 -12.23
N SER A 153 7.70 11.51 -12.75
CA SER A 153 7.21 10.21 -12.29
C SER A 153 7.49 9.96 -10.79
N SER A 154 8.65 10.42 -10.30
CA SER A 154 8.99 10.34 -8.87
C SER A 154 8.07 11.22 -8.02
N GLU A 155 7.77 12.43 -8.48
CA GLU A 155 6.84 13.36 -7.82
C GLU A 155 5.41 12.78 -7.75
N ASP A 156 4.91 12.23 -8.86
CA ASP A 156 3.60 11.57 -8.92
C ASP A 156 3.52 10.36 -7.98
N THR A 157 4.62 9.60 -7.87
CA THR A 157 4.71 8.46 -6.96
C THR A 157 4.68 8.90 -5.50
N ILE A 158 5.36 10.00 -5.15
CA ILE A 158 5.30 10.60 -3.80
C ILE A 158 3.87 11.06 -3.48
N GLN A 159 3.17 11.68 -4.43
CA GLN A 159 1.78 12.09 -4.24
C GLN A 159 0.86 10.88 -4.02
N SER A 160 1.01 9.84 -4.84
CA SER A 160 0.24 8.59 -4.73
C SER A 160 0.48 7.89 -3.39
N ALA A 161 1.72 7.87 -2.93
CA ALA A 161 2.06 7.35 -1.60
C ALA A 161 1.39 8.15 -0.48
N GLY A 162 1.30 9.48 -0.61
CA GLY A 162 0.56 10.33 0.33
C GLY A 162 -0.93 9.98 0.44
N LEU A 163 -1.59 9.75 -0.69
CA LEU A 163 -3.00 9.29 -0.72
C LEU A 163 -3.17 7.89 -0.11
N ALA A 164 -2.19 7.01 -0.30
CA ALA A 164 -2.17 5.70 0.35
C ALA A 164 -2.04 5.83 1.87
N THR A 165 -1.18 6.72 2.38
CA THR A 165 -1.06 7.01 3.82
C THR A 165 -2.39 7.49 4.41
N GLU A 166 -3.11 8.38 3.73
CA GLU A 166 -4.42 8.86 4.16
C GLU A 166 -5.45 7.72 4.24
N SER A 167 -5.49 6.87 3.20
CA SER A 167 -6.37 5.70 3.18
C SER A 167 -6.04 4.69 4.30
N LEU A 168 -4.75 4.46 4.58
CA LEU A 168 -4.31 3.61 5.69
C LEU A 168 -4.74 4.18 7.05
N ALA A 169 -4.71 5.50 7.22
CA ALA A 169 -5.20 6.16 8.43
C ALA A 169 -6.71 5.98 8.63
N GLU A 170 -7.51 6.01 7.55
CA GLU A 170 -8.94 5.70 7.63
C GLU A 170 -9.18 4.23 8.04
N ILE A 171 -8.41 3.30 7.47
CA ILE A 171 -8.51 1.87 7.82
C ILE A 171 -8.16 1.63 9.30
N LEU A 172 -7.10 2.28 9.80
CA LEU A 172 -6.72 2.21 11.23
C LEU A 172 -7.86 2.66 12.14
N ASN A 173 -8.54 3.77 11.79
CA ASN A 173 -9.71 4.24 12.53
C ASN A 173 -10.88 3.24 12.48
N ALA A 174 -11.12 2.61 11.32
CA ALA A 174 -12.15 1.59 11.19
C ALA A 174 -11.85 0.36 12.06
N ILE A 175 -10.59 -0.08 12.12
CA ILE A 175 -10.16 -1.20 12.97
C ILE A 175 -10.30 -0.88 14.46
N ALA A 176 -9.94 0.33 14.88
CA ALA A 176 -10.14 0.77 16.26
C ALA A 176 -11.63 0.68 16.66
N ARG A 177 -12.54 1.14 15.78
CA ARG A 177 -13.99 1.02 15.99
C ARG A 177 -14.47 -0.44 16.02
N MET A 178 -13.90 -1.32 15.20
CA MET A 178 -14.22 -2.75 15.24
C MET A 178 -13.81 -3.39 16.56
N ASN A 179 -12.64 -3.04 17.10
CA ASN A 179 -12.17 -3.55 18.39
C ASN A 179 -13.09 -3.11 19.55
N GLU A 180 -13.50 -1.84 19.56
CA GLU A 180 -14.49 -1.32 20.51
C GLU A 180 -15.83 -2.07 20.41
N MET A 181 -16.32 -2.28 19.18
CA MET A 181 -17.57 -3.00 18.94
C MET A 181 -17.49 -4.45 19.40
N ASN A 182 -16.37 -5.14 19.16
CA ASN A 182 -16.14 -6.50 19.64
C ASN A 182 -16.12 -6.57 21.18
N THR A 183 -15.52 -5.58 21.83
CA THR A 183 -15.55 -5.47 23.31
C THR A 183 -16.98 -5.32 23.84
N HIS A 184 -17.80 -4.51 23.17
CA HIS A 184 -19.22 -4.37 23.50
C HIS A 184 -20.01 -5.65 23.28
N ILE A 185 -19.78 -6.36 22.17
CA ILE A 185 -20.44 -7.64 21.87
C ILE A 185 -20.09 -8.69 22.93
N ALA A 186 -18.81 -8.83 23.28
CA ALA A 186 -18.37 -9.75 24.33
C ALA A 186 -19.02 -9.44 25.68
N THR A 187 -19.10 -8.15 26.03
CA THR A 187 -19.76 -7.70 27.26
C THR A 187 -21.26 -8.01 27.26
N ALA A 188 -21.96 -7.70 26.17
CA ALA A 188 -23.39 -7.97 26.02
C ALA A 188 -23.69 -9.48 26.06
N ALA A 189 -22.85 -10.29 25.42
CA ALA A 189 -22.94 -11.75 25.46
C ALA A 189 -22.68 -12.31 26.87
N GLY A 190 -21.74 -11.74 27.62
CA GLY A 190 -21.54 -12.06 29.04
C GLY A 190 -22.78 -11.77 29.89
N GLN A 191 -23.40 -10.60 29.70
CA GLN A 191 -24.65 -10.21 30.37
C GLN A 191 -25.81 -11.14 29.99
N GLN A 192 -25.97 -11.46 28.71
CA GLN A 192 -27.02 -12.37 28.24
C GLN A 192 -26.85 -13.78 28.80
N SER A 193 -25.61 -14.27 28.97
CA SER A 193 -25.35 -15.54 29.67
C SER A 193 -25.82 -15.48 31.12
N SER A 194 -25.50 -14.41 31.85
CA SER A 194 -25.91 -14.22 33.24
C SER A 194 -27.43 -14.16 33.40
N VAL A 195 -28.13 -13.45 32.49
CA VAL A 195 -29.60 -13.39 32.49
C VAL A 195 -30.19 -14.76 32.18
N SER A 196 -29.57 -15.53 31.28
CA SER A 196 -29.99 -16.90 30.98
C SER A 196 -29.88 -17.82 32.20
N ASP A 197 -28.81 -17.69 33.00
CA ASP A 197 -28.65 -18.42 34.26
C ASP A 197 -29.77 -18.11 35.26
N GLU A 198 -30.13 -16.84 35.39
CA GLU A 198 -31.23 -16.40 36.26
C GLU A 198 -32.57 -16.95 35.78
N VAL A 199 -32.86 -16.88 34.48
CA VAL A 199 -34.07 -17.46 33.89
C VAL A 199 -34.12 -18.97 34.10
N ASN A 200 -32.99 -19.67 33.94
CA ASN A 200 -32.92 -21.12 34.19
C ASN A 200 -33.27 -21.46 35.64
N SER A 201 -32.73 -20.69 36.61
CA SER A 201 -33.03 -20.86 38.03
C SER A 201 -34.52 -20.60 38.33
N ASN A 202 -35.09 -19.54 37.76
CA ASN A 202 -36.51 -19.20 37.92
C ASN A 202 -37.42 -20.29 37.33
N VAL A 203 -37.10 -20.82 36.15
CA VAL A 203 -37.86 -21.90 35.52
C VAL A 203 -37.80 -23.19 36.34
N GLN A 204 -36.63 -23.51 36.92
CA GLN A 204 -36.50 -24.64 37.85
C GLN A 204 -37.38 -24.46 39.08
N GLY A 205 -37.36 -23.27 39.71
CA GLY A 205 -38.21 -22.97 40.87
C GLY A 205 -39.72 -23.07 40.56
N ILE A 206 -40.14 -22.69 39.35
CA ILE A 206 -41.53 -22.87 38.89
C ILE A 206 -41.87 -24.35 38.73
N ALA A 207 -40.95 -25.16 38.19
CA ALA A 207 -41.16 -26.60 38.04
C ALA A 207 -41.29 -27.31 39.40
N ASP A 208 -40.44 -26.95 40.37
CA ASP A 208 -40.47 -27.49 41.73
C ASP A 208 -41.77 -27.08 42.46
N SER A 209 -42.19 -25.82 42.31
CA SER A 209 -43.46 -25.32 42.85
C SER A 209 -44.66 -26.02 42.22
N SER A 210 -44.64 -26.25 40.91
CA SER A 210 -45.70 -26.96 40.20
C SER A 210 -45.83 -28.40 40.69
N THR A 211 -44.69 -29.07 40.96
CA THR A 211 -44.67 -30.42 41.54
C THR A 211 -45.28 -30.42 42.93
N SER A 212 -44.89 -29.46 43.78
CA SER A 212 -45.46 -29.31 45.13
C SER A 212 -46.97 -29.04 45.10
N ILE A 213 -47.46 -28.27 44.13
CA ILE A 213 -48.90 -28.03 43.95
C ILE A 213 -49.63 -29.32 43.60
N VAL A 214 -49.08 -30.16 42.72
CA VAL A 214 -49.67 -31.46 42.39
C VAL A 214 -49.80 -32.34 43.63
N ASP A 215 -48.78 -32.36 44.49
CA ASP A 215 -48.81 -33.11 45.76
C ASP A 215 -49.89 -32.58 46.71
N VAL A 216 -49.97 -31.25 46.88
CA VAL A 216 -50.99 -30.60 47.72
C VAL A 216 -52.41 -30.89 47.19
N VAL A 217 -52.60 -30.82 45.88
CA VAL A 217 -53.90 -31.13 45.24
C VAL A 217 -54.27 -32.61 45.46
N SER A 218 -53.32 -33.53 45.32
CA SER A 218 -53.52 -34.96 45.60
C SER A 218 -53.94 -35.20 47.06
N GLN A 219 -53.23 -34.57 48.01
CA GLN A 219 -53.55 -34.64 49.44
C GLN A 219 -54.95 -34.07 49.76
N ALA A 220 -55.30 -32.94 49.13
CA ALA A 220 -56.62 -32.34 49.27
C ALA A 220 -57.72 -33.25 48.71
N GLN A 221 -57.47 -33.89 47.57
CA GLN A 221 -58.40 -34.84 46.95
C GLN A 221 -58.64 -36.07 47.84
N GLN A 222 -57.59 -36.61 48.46
CA GLN A 222 -57.70 -37.70 49.45
C GLN A 222 -58.50 -37.26 50.68
N SER A 223 -58.25 -36.05 51.18
CA SER A 223 -58.98 -35.49 52.34
C SER A 223 -60.46 -35.28 52.04
N LEU A 224 -60.80 -34.78 50.85
CA LEU A 224 -62.18 -34.64 50.38
C LEU A 224 -62.88 -36.00 50.24
N SER A 225 -62.18 -37.04 49.78
CA SER A 225 -62.72 -38.39 49.72
C SER A 225 -63.07 -38.93 51.11
N MET A 226 -62.16 -38.79 52.09
CA MET A 226 -62.41 -39.20 53.47
C MET A 226 -63.58 -38.41 54.09
N LEU A 227 -63.64 -37.10 53.85
CA LEU A 227 -64.73 -36.26 54.34
C LEU A 227 -66.07 -36.71 53.73
N SER A 228 -66.12 -36.99 52.42
CA SER A 228 -67.31 -37.50 51.75
C SER A 228 -67.78 -38.83 52.38
N GLU A 229 -66.85 -39.73 52.68
CA GLU A 229 -67.14 -41.02 53.32
C GLU A 229 -67.71 -40.82 54.75
N GLN A 230 -67.09 -39.95 55.55
CA GLN A 230 -67.58 -39.60 56.89
C GLN A 230 -68.98 -38.97 56.85
N THR A 231 -69.23 -38.10 55.86
CA THR A 231 -70.53 -37.45 55.69
C THR A 231 -71.61 -38.48 55.33
N GLN A 232 -71.30 -39.44 54.45
CA GLN A 232 -72.20 -40.57 54.15
C GLN A 232 -72.47 -41.46 55.36
N GLN A 233 -71.46 -41.71 56.20
CA GLN A 233 -71.63 -42.46 57.45
C GLN A 233 -72.54 -41.73 58.45
N LEU A 234 -72.34 -40.42 58.62
CA LEU A 234 -73.19 -39.59 59.48
C LEU A 234 -74.64 -39.58 58.97
N ASP A 235 -74.85 -39.41 57.66
CA ASP A 235 -76.19 -39.44 57.07
C ASP A 235 -76.90 -40.79 57.32
N LYS A 236 -76.17 -41.91 57.16
CA LYS A 236 -76.67 -43.24 57.54
C LYS A 236 -77.04 -43.33 59.03
N GLN A 237 -76.19 -42.84 59.93
CA GLN A 237 -76.48 -42.88 61.37
C GLN A 237 -77.71 -42.04 61.72
N VAL A 238 -77.84 -40.82 61.18
CA VAL A 238 -79.00 -39.96 61.41
C VAL A 238 -80.28 -40.58 60.84
N SER A 239 -80.19 -41.23 59.67
CA SER A 239 -81.34 -41.92 59.07
C SER A 239 -81.87 -43.09 59.92
N GLN A 240 -81.04 -43.74 60.74
CA GLN A 240 -81.51 -44.76 61.69
C GLN A 240 -82.33 -44.20 62.85
N PHE A 241 -82.17 -42.92 63.19
CA PHE A 241 -82.97 -42.25 64.24
C PHE A 241 -84.24 -41.59 63.69
N ARG A 242 -84.44 -41.61 62.37
CA ARG A 242 -85.61 -41.06 61.71
C ARG A 242 -86.70 -42.14 61.64
N VAL A 243 -87.53 -42.20 62.70
CA VAL A 243 -88.79 -42.97 62.76
C VAL A 243 -89.87 -42.28 61.91
#